data_AF-A0AAE8KBT5-F1
#
_entry.id   AF-A0AAE8KBT5-F1
#
_cell.length_a   1.000
_cell.length_b   1.000
_cell.length_c   1.000
_cell.angle_alpha   90.00
_cell.angle_beta   90.00
_cell.angle_gamma   90.00
#
_symmetry.space_group_name_H-M   'P 1'
#
loop_
_entity.id
_entity.type
_entity.pdbx_description
1 polymer ?
#
loop_
_entity_poly.entity_id
_entity_poly.type
_entity_poly.pdbx_seq_one_letter_code
_entity_poly.pdbx_strand_id
1 'polypeptide(L)'
;MIAALTVVLGYYLKIPTPTGILTFLDAGIFFTAFYFGRKEGAIVGGLAGFLIDLISGYPQWMFFSLLFHGLQGYFAGLKGKSRYLGLLLATLVMVGGYALASTIMHGWGAAFPEVFPNFCQNTLGMLVGAILNKVMTDILGKYD
;
A
#
# COMPACT_ATOMS: atom_id res chain seq x y z
N MET A 1 0.49 -16.03 4.55
CA MET A 1 0.61 -15.52 5.94
C MET A 1 0.72 -13.99 5.98
N ILE A 2 1.72 -13.37 5.34
CA ILE A 2 1.93 -11.91 5.43
C ILE A 2 0.76 -11.10 4.85
N ALA A 3 0.16 -11.53 3.73
CA ALA A 3 -1.06 -10.90 3.21
C ALA A 3 -2.21 -10.90 4.24
N ALA A 4 -2.43 -12.03 4.93
CA ALA A 4 -3.46 -12.13 5.96
C ALA A 4 -3.17 -11.20 7.16
N LEU A 5 -1.94 -11.15 7.64
CA LEU A 5 -1.53 -10.21 8.70
C LEU A 5 -1.69 -8.75 8.27
N THR A 6 -1.35 -8.44 7.02
CA THR A 6 -1.50 -7.10 6.43
C THR A 6 -2.98 -6.68 6.37
N VAL A 7 -3.86 -7.60 5.99
CA VAL A 7 -5.32 -7.38 6.01
C VAL A 7 -5.84 -7.19 7.43
N VAL A 8 -5.43 -8.03 8.38
CA VAL A 8 -5.86 -7.93 9.79
C VAL A 8 -5.43 -6.58 10.38
N LEU A 9 -4.16 -6.20 10.21
CA LEU A 9 -3.66 -4.89 10.64
C LEU A 9 -4.43 -3.74 9.98
N GLY A 10 -4.63 -3.82 8.65
CA GLY A 10 -5.41 -2.85 7.91
C GLY A 10 -6.85 -2.73 8.40
N TYR A 11 -7.49 -3.84 8.78
CA TYR A 11 -8.89 -3.87 9.20
C TYR A 11 -9.12 -3.27 10.58
N TYR A 12 -8.24 -3.54 11.55
CA TYR A 12 -8.37 -2.99 12.90
C TYR A 12 -7.89 -1.55 13.00
N LEU A 13 -6.92 -1.14 12.17
CA LEU A 13 -6.35 0.20 12.17
C LEU A 13 -6.92 1.09 11.06
N LYS A 14 -8.10 0.75 10.50
CA LYS A 14 -8.76 1.59 9.51
C LYS A 14 -9.47 2.78 10.16
N ILE A 15 -9.43 3.91 9.47
CA ILE A 15 -10.18 5.10 9.83
C ILE A 15 -11.20 5.34 8.72
N PRO A 16 -12.52 5.33 9.02
CA PRO A 16 -13.53 5.61 8.01
C PRO A 16 -13.41 7.06 7.52
N THR A 17 -13.51 7.25 6.21
CA THR A 17 -13.59 8.57 5.58
C THR A 17 -14.98 8.73 4.93
N PRO A 18 -15.39 9.96 4.53
CA PRO A 18 -16.68 10.17 3.88
C PRO A 18 -16.88 9.37 2.59
N THR A 19 -15.80 8.98 1.91
CA THR A 19 -15.79 8.34 0.58
C THR A 19 -15.24 6.92 0.59
N GLY A 20 -14.64 6.47 1.69
CA GLY A 20 -13.88 5.23 1.73
C GLY A 20 -13.30 4.92 3.12
N ILE A 21 -12.10 4.32 3.09
CA ILE A 21 -11.34 3.96 4.29
C ILE A 21 -9.88 4.37 4.11
N LEU A 22 -9.29 4.94 5.16
CA LEU A 22 -7.86 5.05 5.31
C LEU A 22 -7.37 3.82 6.06
N THR A 23 -6.31 3.15 5.61
CA THR A 23 -5.86 1.87 6.19
C THR A 23 -4.38 1.88 6.53
N PHE A 24 -3.97 1.06 7.50
CA PHE A 24 -2.55 0.91 7.86
C PHE A 24 -1.86 -0.23 7.09
N LEU A 25 -2.48 -0.73 6.02
CA LEU A 25 -2.01 -1.92 5.31
C LEU A 25 -0.70 -1.68 4.54
N ASP A 26 -0.42 -0.43 4.16
CA ASP A 26 0.80 -0.05 3.43
C ASP A 26 2.08 -0.47 4.14
N ALA A 27 2.09 -0.47 5.47
CA ALA A 27 3.23 -0.94 6.25
C ALA A 27 3.60 -2.40 5.93
N GLY A 28 2.60 -3.27 5.82
CA GLY A 28 2.78 -4.68 5.45
C GLY A 28 3.21 -4.86 4.01
N ILE A 29 2.70 -4.03 3.09
CA ILE A 29 3.11 -4.03 1.68
C ILE A 29 4.57 -3.63 1.55
N PHE A 30 4.96 -2.47 2.11
CA PHE A 30 6.32 -1.97 2.03
C PHE A 30 7.31 -2.91 2.71
N PHE A 31 6.96 -3.47 3.87
CA PHE A 31 7.77 -4.50 4.52
C PHE A 31 7.99 -5.70 3.58
N THR A 32 6.91 -6.23 2.98
CA THR A 32 7.01 -7.37 2.07
C THR A 32 7.88 -7.05 0.86
N ALA A 33 7.68 -5.88 0.27
CA ALA A 33 8.41 -5.43 -0.89
C ALA A 33 9.92 -5.25 -0.60
N PHE A 34 10.27 -4.72 0.57
CA PHE A 34 11.66 -4.50 0.97
C PHE A 34 12.37 -5.80 1.34
N TYR A 35 11.67 -6.70 2.04
CA TYR A 35 12.26 -7.94 2.55
C TYR A 35 12.29 -9.05 1.50
N PHE A 36 11.14 -9.33 0.87
CA PHE A 36 10.99 -10.45 -0.08
C PHE A 36 11.22 -10.04 -1.53
N GLY A 37 10.82 -8.82 -1.91
CA GLY A 37 11.04 -8.26 -3.25
C GLY A 37 9.75 -7.88 -3.99
N ARG A 38 9.92 -7.49 -5.26
CA ARG A 38 8.87 -6.87 -6.07
C ARG A 38 7.66 -7.77 -6.35
N LYS A 39 7.88 -9.08 -6.56
CA LYS A 39 6.77 -9.98 -6.97
C LYS A 39 5.87 -10.25 -5.76
N GLU A 40 6.51 -10.47 -4.62
CA GLU A 40 5.90 -10.76 -3.34
C GLU A 40 5.19 -9.52 -2.81
N GLY A 41 5.83 -8.35 -2.91
CA GLY A 41 5.19 -7.06 -2.64
C GLY A 41 3.94 -6.83 -3.48
N ALA A 42 3.98 -7.16 -4.78
CA ALA A 42 2.83 -7.01 -5.66
C ALA A 42 1.67 -7.94 -5.30
N ILE A 43 1.95 -9.21 -5.04
CA ILE A 43 0.94 -10.20 -4.66
C ILE A 43 0.32 -9.83 -3.31
N VAL A 44 1.14 -9.52 -2.30
CA VAL A 44 0.66 -9.15 -0.97
C VAL A 44 -0.12 -7.85 -1.03
N GLY A 45 0.37 -6.84 -1.74
CA GLY A 45 -0.31 -5.56 -1.88
C GLY A 45 -1.66 -5.67 -2.58
N GLY A 46 -1.70 -6.33 -3.74
CA GLY A 46 -2.93 -6.47 -4.49
C GLY A 46 -3.99 -7.31 -3.76
N LEU A 47 -3.59 -8.45 -3.18
CA LEU A 47 -4.53 -9.30 -2.44
C LEU A 47 -5.00 -8.64 -1.13
N ALA A 48 -4.11 -7.95 -0.41
CA ALA A 48 -4.50 -7.26 0.83
C ALA A 48 -5.43 -6.08 0.53
N GLY A 49 -5.11 -5.27 -0.48
CA GLY A 49 -5.94 -4.16 -0.96
C GLY A 49 -7.32 -4.61 -1.45
N PHE A 50 -7.37 -5.72 -2.19
CA PHE A 50 -8.65 -6.30 -2.62
C PHE A 50 -9.51 -6.74 -1.44
N LEU A 51 -8.92 -7.53 -0.53
CA LEU A 51 -9.65 -8.12 0.57
C LEU A 51 -10.11 -7.07 1.57
N ILE A 52 -9.31 -6.04 1.86
CA ILE A 52 -9.65 -5.04 2.87
C ILE A 52 -10.89 -4.24 2.47
N ASP A 53 -11.05 -3.91 1.19
CA ASP A 53 -12.19 -3.15 0.69
C ASP A 53 -13.45 -4.00 0.68
N LEU A 54 -13.33 -5.25 0.24
CA LEU A 54 -14.42 -6.20 0.22
C LEU A 54 -14.99 -6.44 1.63
N ILE A 55 -14.13 -6.66 2.63
CA ILE A 55 -14.57 -6.91 4.01
C ILE A 55 -14.96 -5.64 4.76
N SER A 56 -14.50 -4.47 4.32
CA SER A 56 -14.81 -3.19 4.98
C SER A 56 -16.08 -2.51 4.47
N GLY A 57 -16.78 -3.12 3.50
CA GLY A 57 -18.02 -2.59 2.94
C GLY A 57 -17.83 -1.59 1.79
N TYR A 58 -16.66 -1.60 1.16
CA TYR A 58 -16.31 -0.72 0.04
C TYR A 58 -15.95 -1.50 -1.24
N PRO A 59 -16.77 -2.48 -1.68
CA PRO A 59 -16.42 -3.36 -2.80
C PRO A 59 -16.21 -2.62 -4.13
N GLN A 60 -16.77 -1.43 -4.31
CA GLN A 60 -16.53 -0.58 -5.48
C GLN A 60 -15.05 -0.17 -5.63
N TRP A 61 -14.29 -0.14 -4.53
CA TRP A 61 -12.86 0.19 -4.52
C TRP A 61 -11.96 -1.04 -4.73
N MET A 62 -12.47 -2.26 -4.55
CA MET A 62 -11.62 -3.46 -4.40
C MET A 62 -10.70 -3.74 -5.59
N PHE A 63 -11.15 -3.48 -6.82
CA PHE A 63 -10.33 -3.69 -8.02
C PHE A 63 -9.33 -2.55 -8.25
N PHE A 64 -9.68 -1.32 -7.85
CA PHE A 64 -8.75 -0.21 -7.85
C PHE A 64 -7.63 -0.45 -6.84
N SER A 65 -7.99 -0.85 -5.61
CA SER A 65 -7.05 -1.20 -4.55
C SER A 65 -6.18 -2.40 -4.93
N LEU A 66 -6.73 -3.43 -5.58
CA LEU A 66 -5.93 -4.54 -6.12
C LEU A 66 -4.83 -4.05 -7.06
N LEU A 67 -5.17 -3.13 -7.96
CA LEU A 67 -4.23 -2.58 -8.92
C LEU A 67 -3.21 -1.64 -8.26
N PHE A 68 -3.67 -0.66 -7.49
CA PHE A 68 -2.83 0.39 -6.93
C PHE A 68 -1.90 -0.14 -5.85
N HIS A 69 -2.41 -0.93 -4.89
CA HIS A 69 -1.55 -1.54 -3.88
C HIS A 69 -0.65 -2.64 -4.46
N GLY A 70 -1.10 -3.37 -5.50
CA GLY A 70 -0.27 -4.32 -6.22
C GLY A 70 0.91 -3.65 -6.92
N LEU A 71 0.66 -2.56 -7.65
CA LEU A 71 1.71 -1.78 -8.30
C LEU A 71 2.61 -1.06 -7.29
N GLN A 72 2.05 -0.53 -6.20
CA GLN A 72 2.81 0.05 -5.09
C GLN A 72 3.82 -0.95 -4.54
N GLY A 73 3.38 -2.18 -4.22
CA GLY A 73 4.27 -3.24 -3.75
C GLY A 73 5.29 -3.66 -4.79
N TYR A 74 4.91 -3.71 -6.07
CA TYR A 74 5.83 -4.02 -7.16
C TYR A 74 6.97 -2.99 -7.27
N PHE A 75 6.62 -1.69 -7.34
CA PHE A 75 7.60 -0.63 -7.51
C PHE A 75 8.46 -0.43 -6.25
N ALA A 76 7.87 -0.58 -5.06
CA ALA A 76 8.60 -0.51 -3.80
C ALA A 76 9.68 -1.60 -3.67
N GLY A 77 9.49 -2.76 -4.30
CA GLY A 77 10.43 -3.88 -4.27
C GLY A 77 11.58 -3.79 -5.28
N LEU A 78 11.71 -2.69 -6.02
CA LEU A 78 12.85 -2.47 -6.91
C LEU A 78 14.15 -2.24 -6.11
N LYS A 79 15.22 -2.94 -6.50
CA LYS A 79 16.53 -2.91 -5.83
C LYS A 79 17.55 -2.10 -6.64
N GLY A 80 18.66 -1.72 -6.00
CA GLY A 80 19.79 -1.02 -6.65
C GLY A 80 19.48 0.43 -7.03
N LYS A 81 20.01 0.89 -8.17
CA LYS A 81 19.86 2.27 -8.65
C LYS A 81 18.40 2.67 -8.91
N SER A 82 17.54 1.69 -9.18
CA SER A 82 16.12 1.92 -9.44
C SER A 82 15.26 2.00 -8.17
N ARG A 83 15.84 1.85 -6.96
CA ARG A 83 15.07 1.87 -5.71
C ARG A 83 14.36 3.20 -5.48
N TYR A 84 15.07 4.32 -5.61
CA TYR A 84 14.49 5.65 -5.42
C TYR A 84 13.38 5.94 -6.44
N LEU A 85 13.60 5.54 -7.70
CA LEU A 85 12.59 5.63 -8.74
C LEU A 85 11.37 4.74 -8.41
N GLY A 86 11.60 3.54 -7.89
CA GLY A 86 10.54 2.62 -7.45
C GLY A 86 9.69 3.19 -6.31
N LEU A 87 10.30 3.82 -5.30
CA LEU A 87 9.56 4.45 -4.21
C LEU A 87 8.72 5.65 -4.69
N LEU A 88 9.27 6.43 -5.62
CA LEU A 88 8.55 7.53 -6.25
C LEU A 88 7.35 7.00 -7.07
N LEU A 89 7.55 5.98 -7.90
CA LEU A 89 6.48 5.34 -8.67
C LEU A 89 5.42 4.69 -7.77
N ALA A 90 5.83 4.04 -6.67
CA ALA A 90 4.90 3.46 -5.70
C ALA A 90 3.99 4.54 -5.10
N THR A 91 4.56 5.68 -4.72
CA THR A 91 3.83 6.81 -4.17
C THR A 91 2.90 7.45 -5.22
N LEU A 92 3.39 7.64 -6.45
CA LEU A 92 2.58 8.19 -7.55
C LEU A 92 1.40 7.30 -7.91
N VAL A 93 1.60 5.99 -7.95
CA VAL A 93 0.52 5.04 -8.28
C VAL A 93 -0.50 4.97 -7.17
N MET A 94 -0.07 4.97 -5.91
CA MET A 94 -0.98 4.97 -4.78
C MET A 94 -1.76 6.30 -4.75
N VAL A 95 -1.10 7.44 -4.57
CA VAL A 95 -1.76 8.75 -4.40
C VAL A 95 -2.47 9.19 -5.68
N GLY A 96 -1.80 9.09 -6.82
CA GLY A 96 -2.37 9.47 -8.12
C GLY A 96 -3.45 8.50 -8.58
N GLY A 97 -3.29 7.20 -8.33
CA GLY A 97 -4.30 6.20 -8.65
C GLY A 97 -5.61 6.44 -7.90
N TYR A 98 -5.55 6.62 -6.58
CA TYR A 98 -6.76 6.91 -5.78
C TYR A 98 -7.39 8.26 -6.15
N ALA A 99 -6.58 9.30 -6.39
CA ALA A 99 -7.10 10.58 -6.86
C ALA A 99 -7.84 10.43 -8.21
N LEU A 100 -7.27 9.70 -9.17
CA LEU A 100 -7.90 9.44 -10.46
C LEU A 100 -9.16 8.56 -10.33
N ALA A 101 -9.11 7.47 -9.57
CA ALA A 101 -10.28 6.64 -9.32
C ALA A 101 -11.43 7.43 -8.67
N SER A 102 -11.10 8.31 -7.70
CA SER A 102 -12.05 9.22 -7.08
C SER A 102 -12.64 10.21 -8.09
N THR A 103 -11.84 10.78 -9.00
CA THR A 103 -12.38 11.63 -10.08
C THR A 103 -13.38 10.91 -10.97
N ILE A 104 -13.13 9.63 -11.28
CA ILE A 104 -13.99 8.81 -12.14
C ILE A 104 -15.30 8.45 -11.40
N MET A 105 -15.22 8.13 -10.11
CA MET A 105 -16.37 7.67 -9.32
C MET A 105 -17.26 8.80 -8.78
N HIS A 106 -16.63 9.91 -8.40
CA HIS A 106 -17.28 10.98 -7.61
C HIS A 106 -17.07 12.39 -8.20
N GLY A 107 -16.34 12.51 -9.30
CA GLY A 107 -16.06 13.78 -9.98
C GLY A 107 -14.83 14.52 -9.44
N TRP A 108 -14.45 15.60 -10.13
CA TRP A 108 -13.21 16.36 -9.85
C TRP A 108 -13.10 16.91 -8.42
N GLY A 109 -14.25 17.23 -7.78
CA GLY A 109 -14.26 17.73 -6.40
C GLY A 109 -13.80 16.71 -5.36
N ALA A 110 -13.90 15.41 -5.66
CA ALA A 110 -13.51 14.33 -4.76
C ALA A 110 -12.03 13.94 -4.88
N ALA A 111 -11.30 14.46 -5.87
CA ALA A 111 -9.89 14.15 -6.09
C ALA A 111 -8.99 14.75 -5.01
N PHE A 112 -9.22 16.01 -4.66
CA PHE A 112 -8.38 16.78 -3.75
C PHE A 112 -8.36 16.21 -2.32
N PRO A 113 -9.51 15.83 -1.72
CA PRO A 113 -9.52 15.22 -0.40
C PRO A 113 -8.76 13.90 -0.31
N GLU A 114 -8.58 13.17 -1.41
CA GLU A 114 -7.90 11.87 -1.43
C GLU A 114 -6.38 12.01 -1.45
N VAL A 115 -5.83 13.08 -2.04
CA VAL A 115 -4.37 13.22 -2.23
C VAL A 115 -3.62 13.23 -0.90
N PHE A 116 -4.05 14.10 0.03
CA PHE A 116 -3.30 14.32 1.28
C PHE A 116 -3.34 13.11 2.24
N PRO A 117 -4.50 12.49 2.54
CA PRO A 117 -4.56 11.31 3.39
C PRO A 117 -3.79 10.13 2.81
N ASN A 118 -3.95 9.85 1.50
CA ASN A 118 -3.24 8.75 0.85
C ASN A 118 -1.72 8.99 0.83
N PHE A 119 -1.27 10.23 0.64
CA PHE A 119 0.14 10.57 0.72
C PHE A 119 0.72 10.31 2.12
N CYS A 120 0.00 10.73 3.17
CA CYS A 120 0.38 10.49 4.56
C CYS A 120 0.40 8.98 4.87
N GLN A 121 -0.62 8.25 4.44
CA GLN A 121 -0.72 6.80 4.62
C GLN A 121 0.45 6.06 3.97
N ASN A 122 0.70 6.33 2.69
CA ASN A 122 1.79 5.72 1.94
C ASN A 122 3.15 6.04 2.59
N THR A 123 3.38 7.29 3.00
CA THR A 123 4.64 7.72 3.63
C THR A 123 4.86 7.03 4.97
N LEU A 124 3.83 6.99 5.83
CA LEU A 124 3.90 6.29 7.11
C LEU A 124 4.12 4.79 6.91
N GLY A 125 3.41 4.16 5.98
CA GLY A 125 3.59 2.76 5.63
C GLY A 125 5.01 2.47 5.15
N MET A 126 5.59 3.35 4.33
CA MET A 126 6.97 3.22 3.87
C MET A 126 7.98 3.29 5.01
N LEU A 127 7.82 4.23 5.94
CA LEU A 127 8.69 4.37 7.10
C LEU A 127 8.61 3.15 8.02
N VAL A 128 7.39 2.73 8.38
CA VAL A 128 7.16 1.56 9.24
C VAL A 128 7.67 0.29 8.57
N GLY A 129 7.38 0.10 7.28
CA GLY A 129 7.88 -1.03 6.50
C GLY A 129 9.40 -1.09 6.44
N ALA A 130 10.08 0.06 6.32
CA ALA A 130 11.54 0.14 6.34
C ALA A 130 12.12 -0.20 7.73
N ILE A 131 11.52 0.29 8.81
CA ILE A 131 11.92 -0.03 10.19
C ILE A 131 11.77 -1.53 10.44
N LEU A 132 10.61 -2.11 10.10
CA LEU A 132 10.36 -3.55 10.24
C LEU A 132 11.37 -4.36 9.44
N ASN A 133 11.66 -3.98 8.20
CA ASN A 133 12.66 -4.66 7.38
C ASN A 133 14.04 -4.64 8.05
N LYS A 134 14.48 -3.50 8.58
CA LYS A 134 15.75 -3.37 9.29
C LYS A 134 15.82 -4.26 10.54
N VAL A 135 14.80 -4.19 11.39
CA VAL A 135 14.71 -4.99 12.62
C VAL A 135 14.76 -6.49 12.28
N MET A 136 14.03 -6.92 11.25
CA MET A 136 14.02 -8.33 10.83
C MET A 136 15.38 -8.78 10.29
N THR A 137 16.07 -7.95 9.50
CA THR A 137 17.42 -8.27 9.02
C THR A 137 18.46 -8.32 10.14
N ASP A 138 18.30 -7.49 11.17
CA ASP A 138 19.20 -7.46 12.33
C ASP A 138 19.02 -8.72 13.22
N ILE A 139 17.78 -9.19 13.38
CA ILE A 139 17.45 -10.39 14.18
C ILE A 139 17.87 -11.69 13.48
N LEU A 140 17.56 -11.82 12.19
CA LEU A 140 17.73 -13.10 11.48
C LEU A 140 19.15 -13.34 10.98
N GLY A 141 20.01 -12.31 11.00
CA GLY A 141 21.32 -12.35 10.37
C GLY A 141 21.19 -12.42 8.84
N LYS A 142 21.80 -11.47 8.13
CA LYS A 142 21.78 -11.49 6.65
C LYS A 142 22.34 -12.81 6.12
N TYR A 143 21.53 -13.56 5.37
CA TYR A 143 22.04 -14.31 4.23
C TYR A 143 21.90 -13.36 3.04
N ASP A 144 22.99 -12.65 2.73
CA ASP A 144 23.08 -11.78 1.54
C ASP A 144 22.82 -12.57 0.25
#